data_AF-X1IZM2-F1
#
_entry.id   AF-X1IZM2-F1
#
_cell.length_a   1.000
_cell.length_b   1.000
_cell.length_c   1.000
_cell.angle_alpha   90.00
_cell.angle_beta   90.00
_cell.angle_gamma   90.00
#
_symmetry.space_group_name_H-M   'P 1'
#
loop_
_entity.id
_entity.type
_entity.pdbx_description
1 polymer ?
#
loop_
_entity_poly.entity_id
_entity_poly.type
_entity_poly.pdbx_seq_one_letter_code
_entity_poly.pdbx_strand_id
1 'polypeptide(L)'
;RRQLAKEAGQQIMELLANDIRPRDIITKDSIRNAFTVDMALGGSTNSVLHLVAIAREAGIDFPLPLINEISECTPHLCKLSPAGDYHIEDLDRAGGIAAVMKELQELLNQGARTVLSKSVAQVIAEARVLDREVIHSVPNAYSATGGIAILFGNLAPEGAVVKRAAIAPEMLVHQGPARVFNSEEEATSAIMSDSMKPG
;
A
#
# COMPACT_ATOMS: atom_id res chain seq x y z
N ARG A 1 20.71 3.42 -10.05
CA ARG A 1 20.61 2.01 -9.58
C ARG A 1 21.96 1.39 -9.17
N ARG A 2 23.01 1.36 -10.01
CA ARG A 2 24.33 0.77 -9.62
C ARG A 2 24.96 1.42 -8.38
N GLN A 3 24.92 2.76 -8.29
CA GLN A 3 25.41 3.49 -7.13
C GLN A 3 24.65 3.11 -5.84
N LEU A 4 23.31 3.10 -5.87
CA LEU A 4 22.47 2.64 -4.76
C LEU A 4 22.80 1.21 -4.30
N ALA A 5 23.08 0.29 -5.24
CA ALA A 5 23.46 -1.08 -4.89
C ALA A 5 24.81 -1.13 -4.14
N LYS A 6 25.77 -0.28 -4.52
CA LYS A 6 27.05 -0.15 -3.83
C LYS A 6 26.87 0.43 -2.42
N GLU A 7 26.05 1.47 -2.29
CA GLU A 7 25.70 2.09 -1.00
C GLU A 7 24.99 1.10 -0.09
N ALA A 8 24.05 0.30 -0.61
CA ALA A 8 23.41 -0.77 0.15
C ALA A 8 24.42 -1.82 0.65
N GLY A 9 25.42 -2.16 -0.17
CA GLY A 9 26.52 -3.05 0.22
C GLY A 9 27.43 -2.46 1.30
N GLN A 10 27.57 -1.14 1.38
CA GLN A 10 28.26 -0.47 2.48
C GLN A 10 27.39 -0.44 3.74
N GLN A 11 26.10 -0.10 3.58
CA GLN A 11 25.15 0.01 4.68
C GLN A 11 24.96 -1.31 5.44
N ILE A 12 24.93 -2.45 4.74
CA ILE A 12 24.79 -3.74 5.41
C ILE A 12 25.99 -4.06 6.31
N MET A 13 27.19 -3.60 5.97
CA MET A 13 28.36 -3.75 6.83
C MET A 13 28.25 -2.92 8.10
N GLU A 14 27.64 -1.73 8.02
CA GLU A 14 27.35 -0.91 9.20
C GLU A 14 26.29 -1.55 10.09
N LEU A 15 25.22 -2.11 9.51
CA LEU A 15 24.19 -2.83 10.27
C LEU A 15 24.79 -4.04 11.00
N LEU A 16 25.64 -4.80 10.32
CA LEU A 16 26.36 -5.93 10.90
C LEU A 16 27.26 -5.49 12.07
N ALA A 17 28.04 -4.42 11.89
CA ALA A 17 28.92 -3.90 12.92
C ALA A 17 28.17 -3.44 14.19
N ASN A 18 26.91 -3.01 14.05
CA ASN A 18 26.06 -2.54 15.14
C ASN A 18 25.05 -3.59 15.66
N ASP A 19 25.13 -4.85 15.19
CA ASP A 19 24.17 -5.94 15.48
C ASP A 19 22.70 -5.52 15.28
N ILE A 20 22.42 -4.75 14.23
CA ILE A 20 21.06 -4.36 13.87
C ILE A 20 20.45 -5.45 12.98
N ARG A 21 19.35 -6.04 13.46
CA ARG A 21 18.69 -7.19 12.85
C ARG A 21 17.37 -6.78 12.17
N PRO A 22 16.83 -7.60 11.24
CA PRO A 22 15.56 -7.30 10.60
C PRO A 22 14.41 -7.02 11.59
N ARG A 23 14.32 -7.76 12.71
CA ARG A 23 13.27 -7.55 13.72
C ARG A 23 13.42 -6.27 14.54
N ASP A 24 14.58 -5.61 14.49
CA ASP A 24 14.79 -4.28 15.08
C ASP A 24 14.22 -3.16 14.19
N ILE A 25 13.94 -3.48 12.93
CA ILE A 25 13.42 -2.56 11.90
C ILE A 25 11.96 -2.89 11.58
N ILE A 26 11.66 -4.18 11.43
CA ILE A 26 10.31 -4.70 11.19
C ILE A 26 9.57 -4.79 12.53
N THR A 27 8.82 -3.76 12.84
CA THR A 27 7.99 -3.62 14.04
C THR A 27 6.53 -3.39 13.67
N LYS A 28 5.61 -3.43 14.64
CA LYS A 28 4.20 -3.09 14.40
C LYS A 28 4.07 -1.70 13.77
N ASP A 29 4.90 -0.76 14.20
CA ASP A 29 4.93 0.61 13.69
C ASP A 29 5.43 0.70 12.24
N SER A 30 6.46 -0.07 11.88
CA SER A 30 6.97 -0.09 10.51
C SER A 30 5.98 -0.78 9.56
N ILE A 31 5.30 -1.84 10.00
CA ILE A 31 4.24 -2.49 9.22
C ILE A 31 3.04 -1.55 9.04
N ARG A 32 2.64 -0.83 10.10
CA ARG A 32 1.62 0.22 9.99
C ARG A 32 2.03 1.29 8.98
N ASN A 33 3.27 1.79 9.06
CA ASN A 33 3.80 2.76 8.10
C ASN A 33 3.78 2.21 6.66
N ALA A 34 4.14 0.94 6.46
CA ALA A 34 4.12 0.31 5.14
C ALA A 34 2.70 0.28 4.55
N PHE A 35 1.70 -0.09 5.35
CA PHE A 35 0.30 -0.01 4.93
C PHE A 35 -0.13 1.43 4.64
N THR A 36 0.21 2.41 5.49
CA THR A 36 -0.11 3.83 5.24
C THR A 36 0.46 4.30 3.89
N VAL A 37 1.71 3.97 3.58
CA VAL A 37 2.31 4.36 2.29
C VAL A 37 1.68 3.62 1.11
N ASP A 38 1.44 2.31 1.24
CA ASP A 38 0.80 1.50 0.19
C ASP A 38 -0.63 2.00 -0.13
N MET A 39 -1.39 2.34 0.90
CA MET A 39 -2.75 2.89 0.79
C MET A 39 -2.77 4.25 0.09
N ALA A 40 -1.80 5.12 0.40
CA ALA A 40 -1.68 6.43 -0.22
C ALA A 40 -1.29 6.37 -1.70
N LEU A 41 -0.63 5.29 -2.12
CA LEU A 41 -0.25 5.03 -3.51
C LEU A 41 -1.31 4.24 -4.29
N GLY A 42 -2.37 3.77 -3.62
CA GLY A 42 -3.33 2.87 -4.23
C GLY A 42 -2.68 1.54 -4.64
N GLY A 43 -1.90 0.96 -3.73
CA GLY A 43 -1.07 -0.23 -3.93
C GLY A 43 -1.82 -1.49 -4.38
N SER A 44 -1.05 -2.57 -4.52
CA SER A 44 -1.59 -3.87 -4.94
C SER A 44 -2.35 -4.52 -3.79
N THR A 45 -3.45 -5.23 -4.07
CA THR A 45 -4.10 -6.07 -3.06
C THR A 45 -3.18 -7.16 -2.51
N ASN A 46 -2.17 -7.58 -3.29
CA ASN A 46 -1.14 -8.53 -2.85
C ASN A 46 -0.25 -7.96 -1.74
N SER A 47 -0.15 -6.63 -1.59
CA SER A 47 0.55 -6.01 -0.46
C SER A 47 -0.03 -6.47 0.87
N VAL A 48 -1.34 -6.72 0.96
CA VAL A 48 -1.99 -7.28 2.15
C VAL A 48 -1.41 -8.66 2.48
N LEU A 49 -1.33 -9.56 1.50
CA LEU A 49 -0.79 -10.91 1.70
C LEU A 49 0.67 -10.86 2.16
N HIS A 50 1.49 -10.07 1.49
CA HIS A 50 2.92 -10.00 1.78
C HIS A 50 3.22 -9.32 3.12
N LEU A 51 2.58 -8.20 3.44
CA LEU A 51 2.82 -7.49 4.70
C LEU A 51 2.32 -8.28 5.91
N VAL A 52 1.18 -8.98 5.81
CA VAL A 52 0.71 -9.87 6.87
C VAL A 52 1.65 -11.07 7.05
N ALA A 53 2.17 -11.65 5.96
CA ALA A 53 3.17 -12.72 6.04
C ALA A 53 4.48 -12.25 6.70
N ILE A 54 4.97 -11.06 6.33
CA ILE A 54 6.17 -10.44 6.94
C ILE A 54 5.92 -10.17 8.43
N ALA A 55 4.76 -9.63 8.80
CA ALA A 55 4.40 -9.39 10.19
C ALA A 55 4.40 -10.70 10.99
N ARG A 56 3.79 -11.76 10.45
CA ARG A 56 3.76 -13.08 11.07
C ARG A 56 5.17 -13.66 11.27
N GLU A 57 6.04 -13.58 10.27
CA GLU A 57 7.44 -14.04 10.37
C GLU A 57 8.23 -13.23 11.41
N ALA A 58 7.95 -11.93 11.53
CA ALA A 58 8.51 -11.07 12.56
C ALA A 58 7.90 -11.31 13.96
N GLY A 59 6.90 -12.18 14.10
CA GLY A 59 6.17 -12.45 15.34
C GLY A 59 5.26 -11.30 15.78
N ILE A 60 4.78 -10.51 14.84
CA ILE A 60 3.89 -9.36 15.07
C ILE A 60 2.46 -9.79 14.77
N ASP A 61 1.58 -9.64 15.76
CA ASP A 61 0.14 -9.79 15.54
C ASP A 61 -0.42 -8.55 14.82
N PHE A 62 -0.94 -8.77 13.62
CA PHE A 62 -1.46 -7.74 12.74
C PHE A 62 -2.78 -8.20 12.09
N PRO A 63 -3.91 -8.11 12.82
CA PRO A 63 -5.19 -8.63 12.36
C PRO A 63 -5.74 -7.78 11.21
N LEU A 64 -6.45 -8.42 10.26
CA LEU A 64 -6.97 -7.73 9.07
C LEU A 64 -7.85 -6.49 9.35
N PRO A 65 -8.68 -6.43 10.41
CA PRO A 65 -9.43 -5.20 10.75
C PRO A 65 -8.55 -3.96 10.95
N LEU A 66 -7.30 -4.13 11.42
CA LEU A 66 -6.36 -3.02 11.57
C LEU A 66 -6.01 -2.35 10.24
N ILE A 67 -6.10 -3.09 9.12
CA ILE A 67 -5.89 -2.56 7.77
C ILE A 67 -7.01 -1.56 7.42
N ASN A 68 -8.25 -1.81 7.85
CA ASN A 68 -9.36 -0.88 7.64
C ASN A 68 -9.16 0.40 8.45
N GLU A 69 -8.73 0.31 9.71
CA GLU A 69 -8.41 1.50 10.51
C GLU A 69 -7.36 2.38 9.83
N ILE A 70 -6.33 1.77 9.23
CA ILE A 70 -5.29 2.49 8.48
C ILE A 70 -5.88 3.08 7.20
N SER A 71 -6.68 2.31 6.45
CA SER A 71 -7.31 2.80 5.23
C SER A 71 -8.26 3.99 5.51
N GLU A 72 -8.98 3.99 6.62
CA GLU A 72 -9.93 5.07 6.94
C GLU A 72 -9.23 6.40 7.24
N CYS A 73 -8.01 6.37 7.78
CA CYS A 73 -7.26 7.58 8.11
C CYS A 73 -6.21 7.98 7.06
N THR A 74 -6.03 7.19 5.98
CA THR A 74 -4.96 7.43 5.01
C THR A 74 -5.53 8.02 3.71
N PRO A 75 -5.13 9.23 3.31
CA PRO A 75 -5.55 9.81 2.04
C PRO A 75 -4.86 9.12 0.85
N HIS A 76 -5.58 8.96 -0.25
CA HIS A 76 -5.05 8.44 -1.51
C HIS A 76 -4.41 9.58 -2.33
N LEU A 77 -3.08 9.69 -2.27
CA LEU A 77 -2.31 10.83 -2.79
C LEU A 77 -1.85 10.66 -4.23
N CYS A 78 -1.62 9.43 -4.68
CA CYS A 78 -1.09 9.15 -6.02
C CYS A 78 -1.98 8.13 -6.72
N LYS A 79 -2.30 8.36 -8.00
CA LYS A 79 -3.08 7.42 -8.82
C LYS A 79 -2.24 6.88 -9.96
N LEU A 80 -1.49 5.83 -9.67
CA LEU A 80 -0.58 5.21 -10.65
C LEU A 80 -1.30 4.17 -11.50
N SER A 81 -0.78 3.93 -12.70
CA SER A 81 -1.19 2.85 -13.59
C SER A 81 -1.19 1.51 -12.84
N PRO A 82 -2.24 0.68 -12.99
CA PRO A 82 -3.33 0.77 -13.98
C PRO A 82 -4.53 1.66 -13.56
N ALA A 83 -4.50 2.27 -12.37
CA ALA A 83 -5.64 3.04 -11.86
C ALA A 83 -5.67 4.50 -12.36
N GLY A 84 -4.55 5.03 -12.84
CA GLY A 84 -4.43 6.38 -13.39
C GLY A 84 -3.34 6.48 -14.47
N ASP A 85 -3.10 7.69 -14.95
CA ASP A 85 -2.27 7.95 -16.13
C ASP A 85 -0.76 8.04 -15.82
N TYR A 86 -0.40 8.16 -14.54
CA TYR A 86 0.99 8.26 -14.08
C TYR A 86 1.66 6.90 -13.87
N HIS A 87 2.96 6.84 -14.12
CA HIS A 87 3.77 5.63 -13.94
C HIS A 87 4.77 5.80 -12.79
N ILE A 88 5.49 4.72 -12.44
CA ILE A 88 6.45 4.72 -11.32
C ILE A 88 7.60 5.73 -11.56
N GLU A 89 8.00 5.94 -12.80
CA GLU A 89 8.98 6.95 -13.19
C GLU A 89 8.50 8.39 -12.97
N ASP A 90 7.20 8.65 -13.11
CA ASP A 90 6.62 9.97 -12.82
C ASP A 90 6.63 10.22 -11.32
N LEU A 91 6.29 9.20 -10.54
CA LEU A 91 6.40 9.24 -9.08
C LEU A 91 7.85 9.53 -8.64
N ASP A 92 8.83 8.83 -9.22
CA ASP A 92 10.26 9.04 -8.94
C ASP A 92 10.67 10.49 -9.23
N ARG A 93 10.28 11.04 -10.39
CA ARG A 93 10.53 12.44 -10.77
C ARG A 93 9.82 13.45 -9.87
N ALA A 94 8.64 13.10 -9.34
CA ALA A 94 7.88 13.92 -8.40
C ALA A 94 8.48 13.96 -6.98
N GLY A 95 9.56 13.21 -6.72
CA GLY A 95 10.24 13.13 -5.41
C GLY A 95 10.17 11.74 -4.76
N GLY A 96 9.50 10.78 -5.40
CA GLY A 96 9.49 9.37 -5.03
C GLY A 96 8.79 9.09 -3.70
N ILE A 97 9.08 7.90 -3.16
CA ILE A 97 8.46 7.40 -1.92
C ILE A 97 8.76 8.31 -0.72
N ALA A 98 9.95 8.90 -0.66
CA ALA A 98 10.31 9.81 0.44
C ALA A 98 9.43 11.06 0.46
N ALA A 99 9.05 11.60 -0.71
CA ALA A 99 8.14 12.73 -0.82
C ALA A 99 6.70 12.36 -0.40
N VAL A 100 6.22 11.17 -0.77
CA VAL A 100 4.92 10.64 -0.32
C VAL A 100 4.92 10.47 1.21
N MET A 101 5.97 9.86 1.76
CA MET A 101 6.11 9.71 3.21
C MET A 101 6.19 11.06 3.94
N LYS A 102 6.82 12.06 3.32
CA LYS A 102 6.88 13.43 3.86
C LYS A 102 5.51 14.09 3.92
N GLU A 103 4.70 13.95 2.88
CA GLU A 103 3.32 14.44 2.87
C GLU A 103 2.46 13.74 3.94
N LEU A 104 2.73 12.46 4.20
CA LEU A 104 2.03 11.64 5.20
C LEU A 104 2.66 11.68 6.61
N GLN A 105 3.65 12.55 6.88
CA GLN A 105 4.47 12.45 8.10
C GLN A 105 3.67 12.43 9.40
N GLU A 106 2.51 13.11 9.47
CA GLU A 106 1.63 13.13 10.64
C GLU A 106 0.87 11.80 10.88
N LEU A 107 0.77 10.97 9.84
CA LEU A 107 0.14 9.64 9.88
C LEU A 107 1.16 8.51 10.05
N LEU A 108 2.45 8.80 9.93
CA LEU A 108 3.53 7.85 10.08
C LEU A 108 4.06 7.83 11.51
N ASN A 109 4.46 6.65 11.97
CA ASN A 109 5.31 6.48 13.13
C ASN A 109 6.71 6.99 12.79
N GLN A 110 6.92 8.29 12.98
CA GLN A 110 8.15 9.01 12.63
C GLN A 110 9.40 8.51 13.38
N GLY A 111 9.21 7.92 14.57
CA GLY A 111 10.27 7.32 15.38
C GLY A 111 10.74 5.94 14.90
N ALA A 112 10.04 5.32 13.95
CA ALA A 112 10.40 3.99 13.47
C ALA A 112 11.83 3.98 12.89
N ARG A 113 12.64 3.00 13.29
CA ARG A 113 14.03 2.84 12.85
C ARG A 113 14.07 2.36 11.39
N THR A 114 15.12 2.75 10.67
CA THR A 114 15.40 2.30 9.30
C THR A 114 16.75 1.60 9.21
N VAL A 115 17.05 1.01 8.05
CA VAL A 115 18.37 0.43 7.72
C VAL A 115 19.51 1.44 7.72
N LEU A 116 19.22 2.74 7.74
CA LEU A 116 20.22 3.81 7.81
C LEU A 116 20.60 4.17 9.25
N SER A 117 20.12 3.40 10.25
CA SER A 117 20.20 3.73 11.68
C SER A 117 19.57 5.09 12.05
N LYS A 118 18.73 5.61 11.16
CA LYS A 118 17.96 6.86 11.30
C LYS A 118 16.50 6.54 11.53
N SER A 119 15.79 7.44 12.19
CA SER A 119 14.33 7.39 12.26
C SER A 119 13.71 7.74 10.90
N VAL A 120 12.46 7.31 10.67
CA VAL A 120 11.69 7.71 9.48
C VAL A 120 11.66 9.23 9.32
N ALA A 121 11.45 9.99 10.41
CA ALA A 121 11.49 11.47 10.37
C ALA A 121 12.81 12.02 9.82
N GLN A 122 13.94 11.45 10.25
CA GLN A 122 15.26 11.88 9.78
C GLN A 122 15.49 11.54 8.31
N VAL A 123 14.97 10.40 7.84
CA VAL A 123 15.10 9.98 6.43
C VAL A 123 14.31 10.90 5.50
N ILE A 124 13.12 11.32 5.91
CA ILE A 124 12.23 12.14 5.07
C ILE A 124 12.39 13.65 5.29
N ALA A 125 13.29 14.08 6.19
CA ALA A 125 13.42 15.47 6.61
C ALA A 125 13.60 16.45 5.45
N GLU A 126 14.45 16.08 4.48
CA GLU A 126 14.79 16.91 3.32
C GLU A 126 13.99 16.57 2.06
N ALA A 127 13.11 15.55 2.13
CA ALA A 127 12.28 15.16 1.00
C ALA A 127 11.31 16.27 0.62
N ARG A 128 11.07 16.43 -0.67
CA ARG A 128 10.18 17.46 -1.23
C ARG A 128 9.32 16.85 -2.31
N VAL A 129 8.05 17.24 -2.33
CA VAL A 129 7.17 16.98 -3.47
C VAL A 129 7.53 17.98 -4.57
N LEU A 130 7.98 17.48 -5.71
CA LEU A 130 8.43 18.26 -6.86
C LEU A 130 7.32 18.46 -7.89
N ASP A 131 6.33 17.56 -7.91
CA ASP A 131 5.16 17.63 -8.77
C ASP A 131 3.89 17.28 -7.99
N ARG A 132 2.99 18.27 -7.89
CA ARG A 132 1.73 18.17 -7.13
C ARG A 132 0.59 17.55 -7.92
N GLU A 133 0.73 17.41 -9.24
CA GLU A 133 -0.22 16.67 -10.07
C GLU A 133 -0.01 15.16 -9.95
N VAL A 134 1.23 14.73 -9.64
CA VAL A 134 1.58 13.32 -9.40
C VAL A 134 1.39 12.94 -7.93
N ILE A 135 1.88 13.77 -7.00
CA ILE A 135 1.76 13.56 -5.55
C ILE A 135 0.89 14.68 -4.97
N HIS A 136 -0.40 14.40 -4.84
CA HIS A 136 -1.33 15.36 -4.27
C HIS A 136 -1.01 15.66 -2.80
N SER A 137 -1.43 16.83 -2.34
CA SER A 137 -1.42 17.14 -0.91
C SER A 137 -2.56 16.42 -0.18
N VAL A 138 -2.46 16.24 1.14
CA VAL A 138 -3.53 15.62 1.94
C VAL A 138 -4.91 16.31 1.71
N PRO A 139 -5.02 17.65 1.69
CA PRO A 139 -6.30 18.32 1.43
C PRO A 139 -6.83 18.16 0.00
N ASN A 140 -5.96 17.87 -0.96
CA ASN A 140 -6.32 17.71 -2.38
C ASN A 140 -6.22 16.24 -2.83
N ALA A 141 -6.22 15.29 -1.91
CA ALA A 141 -6.11 13.87 -2.22
C ALA A 141 -7.26 13.39 -3.13
N TYR A 142 -7.02 12.36 -3.95
CA TYR A 142 -8.06 11.76 -4.79
C TYR A 142 -9.22 11.19 -3.96
N SER A 143 -8.92 10.76 -2.74
CA SER A 143 -9.88 10.31 -1.74
C SER A 143 -9.32 10.53 -0.35
N ALA A 144 -10.19 10.81 0.61
CA ALA A 144 -9.83 10.91 2.03
C ALA A 144 -9.48 9.55 2.65
N THR A 145 -9.83 8.45 1.99
CA THR A 145 -9.56 7.08 2.44
C THR A 145 -8.64 6.33 1.47
N GLY A 146 -7.92 5.35 2.00
CA GLY A 146 -6.93 4.55 1.31
C GLY A 146 -7.49 3.68 0.19
N GLY A 147 -6.58 3.15 -0.61
CA GLY A 147 -6.93 2.42 -1.83
C GLY A 147 -7.41 0.99 -1.67
N ILE A 148 -7.36 0.39 -0.46
CA ILE A 148 -7.72 -1.01 -0.20
C ILE A 148 -8.68 -1.07 0.99
N ALA A 149 -9.68 -1.96 0.93
CA ALA A 149 -10.57 -2.27 2.04
C ALA A 149 -10.64 -3.78 2.28
N ILE A 150 -10.83 -4.17 3.53
CA ILE A 150 -11.15 -5.53 3.95
C ILE A 150 -12.65 -5.63 4.22
N LEU A 151 -13.33 -6.53 3.51
CA LEU A 151 -14.75 -6.81 3.64
C LEU A 151 -14.95 -8.06 4.51
N PHE A 152 -15.92 -7.99 5.41
CA PHE A 152 -16.33 -9.11 6.26
C PHE A 152 -17.82 -9.40 6.06
N GLY A 153 -18.20 -10.66 6.24
CA GLY A 153 -19.60 -11.08 6.14
C GLY A 153 -19.72 -12.59 6.15
N ASN A 154 -20.94 -13.10 5.97
CA ASN A 154 -21.19 -14.54 5.91
C ASN A 154 -20.47 -15.25 4.74
N LEU A 155 -20.21 -14.57 3.63
CA LEU A 155 -19.43 -15.09 2.50
C LEU A 155 -17.91 -15.02 2.72
N ALA A 156 -17.44 -14.10 3.58
CA ALA A 156 -16.03 -13.87 3.86
C ALA A 156 -15.83 -13.69 5.38
N PRO A 157 -16.03 -14.74 6.20
CA PRO A 157 -15.96 -14.63 7.65
C PRO A 157 -14.55 -14.29 8.14
N GLU A 158 -13.52 -14.71 7.40
CA GLU A 158 -12.11 -14.41 7.67
C GLU A 158 -11.60 -13.17 6.93
N GLY A 159 -12.47 -12.49 6.19
CA GLY A 159 -12.13 -11.28 5.42
C GLY A 159 -11.87 -11.54 3.93
N ALA A 160 -12.21 -10.56 3.10
CA ALA A 160 -11.89 -10.49 1.69
C ALA A 160 -11.28 -9.11 1.37
N VAL A 161 -10.36 -9.03 0.40
CA VAL A 161 -9.70 -7.77 0.03
C VAL A 161 -10.32 -7.20 -1.24
N VAL A 162 -10.51 -5.88 -1.28
CA VAL A 162 -10.92 -5.17 -2.49
C VAL A 162 -10.12 -3.88 -2.67
N LYS A 163 -9.73 -3.57 -3.92
CA LYS A 163 -9.05 -2.31 -4.25
C LYS A 163 -10.06 -1.19 -4.44
N ARG A 164 -10.47 -0.55 -3.34
CA ARG A 164 -11.42 0.58 -3.32
C ARG A 164 -11.07 1.70 -4.30
N ALA A 165 -9.78 2.01 -4.48
CA ALA A 165 -9.32 3.06 -5.40
C ALA A 165 -9.64 2.81 -6.88
N ALA A 166 -9.98 1.58 -7.27
CA ALA A 166 -10.29 1.18 -8.64
C ALA A 166 -11.78 0.85 -8.86
N ILE A 167 -12.64 1.09 -7.86
CA ILE A 167 -14.09 0.82 -7.95
C ILE A 167 -14.81 2.08 -8.43
N ALA A 168 -15.71 1.93 -9.40
CA ALA A 168 -16.60 3.00 -9.82
C ALA A 168 -17.54 3.42 -8.66
N PRO A 169 -17.83 4.72 -8.43
CA PRO A 169 -18.64 5.16 -7.29
C PRO A 169 -19.97 4.42 -7.13
N GLU A 170 -20.66 4.13 -8.23
CA GLU A 170 -21.92 3.39 -8.30
C GLU A 170 -21.79 1.90 -7.93
N MET A 171 -20.58 1.34 -7.95
CA MET A 171 -20.29 -0.05 -7.59
C MET A 171 -19.79 -0.22 -6.15
N LEU A 172 -19.67 0.87 -5.37
CA LEU A 172 -19.31 0.79 -3.95
C LEU A 172 -20.35 0.03 -3.11
N VAL A 173 -21.61 0.08 -3.53
CA VAL A 173 -22.71 -0.72 -2.98
C VAL A 173 -23.48 -1.31 -4.15
N HIS A 174 -23.42 -2.63 -4.28
CA HIS A 174 -24.05 -3.36 -5.38
C HIS A 174 -24.67 -4.65 -4.89
N GLN A 175 -25.83 -5.00 -5.46
CA GLN A 175 -26.53 -6.27 -5.22
C GLN A 175 -27.04 -6.81 -6.54
N GLY A 176 -26.75 -8.09 -6.80
CA GLY A 176 -27.06 -8.76 -8.05
C GLY A 176 -27.18 -10.28 -7.88
N PRO A 177 -27.73 -10.99 -8.88
CA PRO A 177 -27.78 -12.45 -8.87
C PRO A 177 -26.37 -13.05 -8.96
N ALA A 178 -26.08 -14.04 -8.12
CA ALA A 178 -24.80 -14.76 -8.19
C ALA A 178 -24.70 -15.60 -9.47
N ARG A 179 -23.60 -15.43 -10.19
CA ARG A 179 -23.16 -16.34 -11.26
C ARG A 179 -21.89 -17.03 -10.79
N VAL A 180 -21.98 -18.36 -10.62
CA VAL A 180 -20.95 -19.14 -9.95
C VAL A 180 -20.24 -20.02 -10.97
N PHE A 181 -18.91 -20.07 -10.87
CA PHE A 181 -18.03 -20.89 -11.67
C PHE A 181 -17.10 -21.66 -10.73
N ASN A 182 -16.68 -22.86 -11.13
CA ASN A 182 -15.79 -23.69 -10.29
C ASN A 182 -14.33 -23.65 -10.77
N SER A 183 -14.04 -22.90 -11.83
CA SER A 183 -12.68 -22.68 -12.34
C SER A 183 -12.57 -21.33 -13.05
N GLU A 184 -11.32 -20.87 -13.23
CA GLU A 184 -11.03 -19.67 -14.01
C GLU A 184 -11.44 -19.88 -15.47
N GLU A 185 -11.17 -21.07 -16.03
CA GLU A 185 -11.48 -21.41 -17.42
C GLU A 185 -12.97 -21.38 -17.73
N GLU A 186 -13.81 -21.86 -16.82
CA GLU A 186 -15.28 -21.77 -16.93
C GLU A 186 -15.74 -20.30 -16.94
N ALA A 187 -15.22 -19.49 -16.01
CA ALA A 187 -15.56 -18.06 -15.92
C ALA A 187 -15.13 -17.30 -17.17
N THR A 188 -13.90 -17.52 -17.65
CA THR A 188 -13.38 -16.89 -18.88
C THR A 188 -14.21 -17.28 -20.08
N SER A 189 -14.56 -18.57 -20.23
CA SER A 189 -15.38 -19.04 -21.36
C SER A 189 -16.77 -18.40 -21.34
N ALA A 190 -17.38 -18.26 -20.16
CA ALA A 190 -18.68 -17.60 -20.00
C ALA A 190 -18.62 -16.11 -20.37
N ILE A 191 -17.56 -15.40 -19.96
CA ILE A 191 -17.34 -13.98 -20.30
C ILE A 191 -17.12 -13.82 -21.81
N MET A 192 -16.24 -14.62 -22.42
CA MET A 192 -15.89 -14.51 -23.85
C MET A 192 -17.04 -14.90 -24.79
N SER A 193 -18.05 -15.61 -24.28
CA SER A 193 -19.26 -15.98 -25.04
C SER A 193 -20.36 -14.91 -25.02
N ASP A 194 -20.14 -13.74 -24.41
CA ASP A 194 -21.14 -12.67 -24.21
C ASP A 194 -22.44 -13.14 -23.54
N SER A 195 -22.38 -14.23 -22.77
CA SER A 195 -23.52 -14.79 -22.02
C SER A 195 -23.85 -14.03 -20.72
N MET A 196 -23.03 -13.03 -20.39
CA MET A 196 -23.11 -12.22 -19.18
C MET A 196 -23.93 -10.95 -19.43
N LYS A 197 -24.80 -10.60 -18.49
CA LYS A 197 -25.59 -9.35 -18.54
C LYS A 197 -25.19 -8.48 -17.36
N PRO A 198 -25.21 -7.14 -17.49
CA PRO A 198 -25.12 -6.24 -16.35
C PRO A 198 -26.21 -6.56 -15.32
N GLY A 199 -25.87 -6.49 -14.04
CA GLY A 199 -26.80 -6.76 -12.94
C GLY A 199 -26.25 -7.77 -11.95
#